data_AF-A0A8S3E743-F1
#
_entry.id   AF-A0A8S3E743-F1
#
_cell.length_a   1.000
_cell.length_b   1.000
_cell.length_c   1.000
_cell.angle_alpha   90.00
_cell.angle_beta   90.00
_cell.angle_gamma   90.00
#
_symmetry.space_group_name_H-M   'P 1'
#
loop_
_entity.id
_entity.type
_entity.pdbx_description
1 polymer ?
#
loop_
_entity_poly.entity_id
_entity_poly.type
_entity_poly.pdbx_seq_one_letter_code
_entity_poly.pdbx_strand_id
1 'polypeptide(L)'
;MVLCAYVDMLNLEDHIKGHRFFRQAAEIAVEIYIRLYDHPVSEQDDDTNNTLANMSAAEAKKHKNKLRKQQLREQQEKQKLMEAERRKKEFQRSRNKEDAEEEKVKEEEIVAEKLEHCEKPLEEAMRFLQPLEDFSGNFIQTHYLGFEVYYRRKKHLLMLRCLKRMKKIDANNAKLHSCLMKFLKLVETEPIADERIRTLIEDELKTFGVKQGDSTKNIEELNEEFIKNHSNSLSHRAEGK
;
A
#
# COMPACT_ATOMS: atom_id res chain seq x y z
N MET A 1 29.65 21.41 28.37
CA MET A 1 29.37 21.92 27.01
C MET A 1 28.20 21.12 26.46
N VAL A 2 27.11 21.77 26.07
CA VAL A 2 25.85 21.13 25.62
C VAL A 2 25.64 21.25 24.10
N LEU A 3 26.52 22.00 23.42
CA LEU A 3 26.43 22.25 21.97
C LEU A 3 26.59 20.98 21.13
N CYS A 4 27.50 20.07 21.50
CA CYS A 4 27.65 18.79 20.80
C CYS A 4 26.37 17.95 20.91
N ALA A 5 25.82 17.84 22.11
CA ALA A 5 24.56 17.11 22.35
C ALA A 5 23.36 17.76 21.61
N TYR A 6 23.32 19.09 21.50
CA TYR A 6 22.29 19.79 20.73
C TYR A 6 22.41 19.51 19.23
N VAL A 7 23.63 19.54 18.67
CA VAL A 7 23.87 19.19 17.26
C VAL A 7 23.53 17.70 17.00
N ASP A 8 23.87 16.81 17.93
CA ASP A 8 23.52 15.39 17.83
C ASP A 8 22.00 15.18 17.86
N MET A 9 21.26 15.96 18.65
CA MET A 9 19.80 15.93 18.69
C MET A 9 19.19 16.40 17.36
N LEU A 10 19.70 17.47 16.75
CA LEU A 10 19.26 17.94 15.43
C LEU A 10 19.53 16.87 14.35
N ASN A 11 20.72 16.27 14.36
CA ASN A 11 21.06 15.20 13.43
C ASN A 11 20.14 13.97 13.58
N LEU A 12 19.74 13.65 14.83
CA LEU A 12 18.79 12.59 15.12
C LEU A 12 17.40 12.93 14.57
N GLU A 13 16.93 14.15 14.75
CA GLU A 13 15.63 14.60 14.25
C GLU A 13 15.54 14.51 12.72
N ASP A 14 16.61 14.93 12.03
CA ASP A 14 16.70 14.83 10.57
C ASP A 14 16.60 13.39 10.07
N HIS A 15 17.09 12.41 10.82
CA HIS A 15 17.15 10.99 10.41
C HIS A 15 16.18 10.08 11.16
N ILE A 16 15.24 10.63 11.93
CA ILE A 16 14.39 9.86 12.84
C ILE A 16 13.55 8.80 12.10
N LYS A 17 13.12 9.10 10.88
CA LYS A 17 12.35 8.20 10.01
C LYS A 17 13.22 7.12 9.32
N GLY A 18 14.54 7.21 9.42
CA GLY A 18 15.46 6.15 9.02
C GLY A 18 15.56 4.99 10.02
N HIS A 19 14.97 5.15 11.22
CA HIS A 19 15.06 4.12 12.26
C HIS A 19 14.30 2.84 11.90
N ARG A 20 14.80 1.68 12.35
CA ARG A 20 14.23 0.36 12.08
C ARG A 20 12.74 0.23 12.42
N PHE A 21 12.28 0.92 13.47
CA PHE A 21 10.88 0.88 13.91
C PHE A 21 9.96 1.59 12.94
N PHE A 22 10.35 2.79 12.48
CA PHE A 22 9.60 3.50 11.46
C PHE A 22 9.52 2.68 10.17
N ARG A 23 10.67 2.13 9.74
CA ARG A 23 10.73 1.30 8.54
C ARG A 23 9.77 0.11 8.62
N GLN A 24 9.85 -0.68 9.68
CA GLN A 24 9.00 -1.87 9.84
C GLN A 24 7.51 -1.51 9.88
N ALA A 25 7.14 -0.43 10.59
CA ALA A 25 5.76 0.03 10.65
C ALA A 25 5.26 0.52 9.28
N ALA A 26 6.07 1.28 8.56
CA ALA A 26 5.72 1.81 7.25
C ALA A 26 5.65 0.70 6.18
N GLU A 27 6.53 -0.31 6.22
CA GLU A 27 6.45 -1.49 5.35
C GLU A 27 5.10 -2.21 5.52
N ILE A 28 4.71 -2.50 6.77
CA ILE A 28 3.42 -3.14 7.08
C ILE A 28 2.24 -2.26 6.64
N ALA A 29 2.30 -0.95 6.91
CA ALA A 29 1.25 -0.02 6.51
C ALA A 29 1.05 -0.01 4.98
N VAL A 30 2.14 0.09 4.21
CA VAL A 30 2.07 0.06 2.74
C VAL A 30 1.50 -1.27 2.24
N GLU A 31 1.90 -2.39 2.82
CA GLU A 31 1.33 -3.71 2.46
C GLU A 31 -0.17 -3.79 2.75
N ILE A 32 -0.63 -3.25 3.87
CA ILE A 32 -2.06 -3.20 4.23
C ILE A 32 -2.82 -2.34 3.21
N TYR A 33 -2.34 -1.14 2.89
CA TYR A 33 -3.02 -0.26 1.92
C TYR A 33 -3.04 -0.85 0.51
N ILE A 34 -1.99 -1.58 0.11
CA ILE A 34 -1.99 -2.34 -1.14
C ILE A 34 -3.09 -3.40 -1.13
N ARG A 35 -3.19 -4.19 -0.05
CA ARG A 35 -4.23 -5.23 0.07
C ARG A 35 -5.64 -4.64 0.08
N LEU A 36 -5.82 -3.51 0.77
CA LEU A 36 -7.08 -2.79 0.83
C LEU A 36 -7.50 -2.26 -0.55
N TYR A 37 -6.54 -1.84 -1.37
CA TYR A 37 -6.81 -1.44 -2.75
C TYR A 37 -7.22 -2.63 -3.63
N ASP A 38 -6.56 -3.78 -3.47
CA ASP A 38 -6.87 -4.98 -4.25
C ASP A 38 -8.20 -5.62 -3.84
N HIS A 39 -8.50 -5.61 -2.54
CA HIS A 39 -9.70 -6.16 -1.92
C HIS A 39 -10.36 -5.05 -1.09
N PRO A 40 -11.17 -4.17 -1.73
CA PRO A 40 -11.90 -3.16 -0.98
C PRO A 40 -12.81 -3.86 0.02
N VAL A 41 -12.78 -3.44 1.28
CA VAL A 41 -13.65 -3.96 2.33
C VAL A 41 -15.08 -3.61 1.95
N SER A 42 -15.77 -4.56 1.32
CA SER A 42 -17.22 -4.50 1.20
C SER A 42 -17.78 -5.04 2.51
N GLU A 43 -18.57 -4.24 3.22
CA GLU A 43 -19.28 -4.61 4.46
C GLU A 43 -20.17 -5.87 4.35
N GLN A 44 -20.18 -6.57 3.20
CA GLN A 44 -21.05 -7.70 2.89
C GLN A 44 -20.34 -9.06 2.83
N ASP A 45 -19.02 -9.12 2.70
CA ASP A 45 -18.40 -10.35 2.19
C ASP A 45 -18.05 -11.42 3.23
N ASP A 46 -17.83 -11.08 4.49
CA ASP A 46 -17.42 -12.09 5.49
C ASP A 46 -18.58 -12.75 6.24
N ASP A 47 -19.67 -12.02 6.53
CA ASP A 47 -20.78 -12.57 7.33
C ASP A 47 -22.00 -13.02 6.51
N THR A 48 -22.13 -12.64 5.23
CA THR A 48 -23.33 -13.01 4.45
C THR A 48 -23.13 -14.22 3.54
N ASN A 49 -21.95 -14.38 2.95
CA ASN A 49 -21.72 -15.45 1.97
C ASN A 49 -21.62 -16.84 2.60
N ASN A 50 -21.00 -16.96 3.78
CA ASN A 50 -20.83 -18.25 4.45
C ASN A 50 -22.13 -18.74 5.15
N THR A 51 -23.03 -17.82 5.53
CA THR A 51 -24.32 -18.17 6.14
C THR A 51 -25.44 -18.37 5.11
N LEU A 52 -25.38 -17.74 3.93
CA LEU A 52 -26.38 -17.95 2.87
C LEU A 52 -26.16 -19.21 2.03
N ALA A 53 -24.92 -19.71 1.91
CA ALA A 53 -24.64 -20.90 1.11
C ALA A 53 -25.18 -22.21 1.72
N ASN A 54 -25.51 -22.22 3.02
CA ASN A 54 -25.98 -23.40 3.76
C ASN A 54 -27.47 -23.35 4.19
N MET A 55 -28.24 -22.35 3.77
CA MET A 55 -29.65 -22.20 4.19
C MET A 55 -30.63 -22.28 3.01
N SER A 56 -31.69 -23.07 3.19
CA SER A 56 -32.79 -23.18 2.23
C SER A 56 -33.47 -21.83 1.98
N ALA A 57 -34.05 -21.64 0.78
CA ALA A 57 -34.67 -20.38 0.33
C ALA A 57 -35.72 -19.79 1.30
N ALA A 58 -36.34 -20.62 2.15
CA ALA A 58 -37.27 -20.18 3.19
C ALA A 58 -36.60 -19.59 4.44
N GLU A 59 -35.39 -20.04 4.78
CA GLU A 59 -34.59 -19.55 5.93
C GLU A 59 -33.83 -18.26 5.57
N ALA A 60 -33.34 -18.15 4.32
CA ALA A 60 -32.71 -16.94 3.82
C ALA A 60 -33.63 -15.70 3.90
N LYS A 61 -34.94 -15.87 3.68
CA LYS A 61 -35.93 -14.76 3.77
C LYS A 61 -36.21 -14.36 5.23
N LYS A 62 -36.21 -15.32 6.16
CA LYS A 62 -36.32 -15.05 7.61
C LYS A 62 -35.06 -14.37 8.14
N HIS A 63 -33.88 -14.79 7.70
CA HIS A 63 -32.61 -14.18 8.09
C HIS A 63 -32.49 -12.74 7.57
N LYS A 64 -32.86 -12.47 6.31
CA LYS A 64 -32.90 -11.11 5.74
C LYS A 64 -33.84 -10.17 6.49
N ASN A 65 -35.01 -10.65 6.91
CA ASN A 65 -35.95 -9.82 7.70
C ASN A 65 -35.45 -9.59 9.13
N LYS A 66 -34.78 -10.57 9.75
CA LYS A 66 -34.17 -10.43 11.07
C LYS A 66 -32.99 -9.45 11.03
N LEU A 67 -32.13 -9.56 10.01
CA LEU A 67 -30.99 -8.69 9.78
C LEU A 67 -31.42 -7.24 9.51
N ARG A 68 -32.43 -7.01 8.65
CA ARG A 68 -33.02 -5.67 8.44
C ARG A 68 -33.56 -5.05 9.72
N LYS A 69 -34.18 -5.86 10.59
CA LYS A 69 -34.72 -5.40 11.87
C LYS A 69 -33.62 -5.08 12.89
N GLN A 70 -32.49 -5.80 12.87
CA GLN A 70 -31.31 -5.48 13.67
C GLN A 70 -30.60 -4.23 13.15
N GLN A 71 -30.36 -4.13 11.85
CA GLN A 71 -29.75 -2.95 11.23
C GLN A 71 -30.57 -1.68 11.49
N LEU A 72 -31.91 -1.75 11.41
CA LEU A 72 -32.76 -0.59 11.73
C LEU A 72 -32.66 -0.19 13.21
N ARG A 73 -32.48 -1.15 14.13
CA ARG A 73 -32.30 -0.87 15.56
C ARG A 73 -30.94 -0.27 15.85
N GLU A 74 -29.87 -0.79 15.24
CA GLU A 74 -28.52 -0.26 15.38
C GLU A 74 -28.39 1.13 14.76
N GLN A 75 -29.03 1.39 13.61
CA GLN A 75 -29.09 2.73 13.03
C GLN A 75 -29.82 3.71 13.95
N GLN A 76 -30.93 3.29 14.58
CA GLN A 76 -31.65 4.12 15.55
C GLN A 76 -30.84 4.36 16.83
N GLU A 77 -30.09 3.37 17.32
CA GLU A 77 -29.19 3.55 18.46
C GLU A 77 -28.00 4.45 18.12
N LYS A 78 -27.34 4.25 16.97
CA LYS A 78 -26.26 5.13 16.49
C LYS A 78 -26.76 6.57 16.30
N GLN A 79 -27.97 6.77 15.78
CA GLN A 79 -28.58 8.11 15.68
C GLN A 79 -28.86 8.73 17.06
N LYS A 80 -29.40 7.95 18.02
CA LYS A 80 -29.61 8.42 19.40
C LYS A 80 -28.31 8.73 20.13
N LEU A 81 -27.26 7.94 19.92
CA LEU A 81 -25.92 8.18 20.46
C LEU A 81 -25.30 9.44 19.86
N MET A 82 -25.37 9.63 18.54
CA MET A 82 -24.91 10.87 17.89
C MET A 82 -25.69 12.10 18.34
N GLU A 83 -27.00 11.99 18.54
CA GLU A 83 -27.82 13.11 19.03
C GLU A 83 -27.53 13.41 20.51
N ALA A 84 -27.33 12.38 21.34
CA ALA A 84 -26.90 12.55 22.73
C ALA A 84 -25.49 13.16 22.84
N GLU A 85 -24.56 12.76 21.96
CA GLU A 85 -23.24 13.40 21.88
C GLU A 85 -23.32 14.83 21.38
N ARG A 86 -24.15 15.14 20.38
CA ARG A 86 -24.36 16.52 19.91
C ARG A 86 -24.91 17.39 21.03
N ARG A 87 -25.92 16.91 21.78
CA ARG A 87 -26.47 17.61 22.94
C ARG A 87 -25.43 17.78 24.07
N LYS A 88 -24.59 16.78 24.33
CA LYS A 88 -23.46 16.91 25.28
C LYS A 88 -22.43 17.94 24.81
N LYS A 89 -22.06 17.94 23.52
CA LYS A 89 -21.14 18.90 22.91
C LYS A 89 -21.71 20.33 22.92
N GLU A 90 -23.02 20.47 22.73
CA GLU A 90 -23.72 21.75 22.78
C GLU A 90 -23.83 22.29 24.22
N PHE A 91 -24.08 21.41 25.19
CA PHE A 91 -24.05 21.75 26.63
C PHE A 91 -22.64 22.05 27.16
N GLN A 92 -21.61 21.39 26.64
CA GLN A 92 -20.22 21.72 26.93
C GLN A 92 -19.80 23.04 26.28
N ARG A 93 -20.24 23.33 25.04
CA ARG A 93 -19.99 24.60 24.37
C ARG A 93 -20.68 25.80 25.03
N SER A 94 -21.85 25.60 25.64
CA SER A 94 -22.51 26.67 26.42
C SER A 94 -21.85 26.91 27.78
N ARG A 95 -21.16 25.91 28.33
CA ARG A 95 -20.46 25.98 29.62
C ARG A 95 -18.98 26.42 29.52
N ASN A 96 -18.33 26.21 28.38
CA ASN A 96 -16.92 26.56 28.13
C ASN A 96 -16.72 27.93 27.44
N LYS A 97 -17.68 28.86 27.53
CA LYS A 97 -17.52 30.22 26.97
C LYS A 97 -16.52 31.11 27.73
N GLU A 98 -15.88 30.61 28.79
CA GLU A 98 -14.92 31.38 29.60
C GLU A 98 -13.46 30.86 29.54
N ASP A 99 -13.16 29.77 28.84
CA ASP A 99 -11.77 29.30 28.69
C ASP A 99 -11.55 28.78 27.27
N ALA A 100 -11.14 29.70 26.40
CA ALA A 100 -10.80 29.45 25.01
C ALA A 100 -9.39 30.00 24.76
N GLU A 101 -8.35 29.21 25.05
CA GLU A 101 -7.02 29.36 24.44
C GLU A 101 -6.05 28.23 24.85
N GLU A 102 -6.47 26.97 24.69
CA GLU A 102 -5.48 25.91 24.44
C GLU A 102 -5.96 25.08 23.26
N GLU A 103 -5.42 25.43 22.10
CA GLU A 103 -5.44 24.68 20.87
C GLU A 103 -4.73 23.34 21.11
N LYS A 104 -5.40 22.43 21.83
CA LYS A 104 -5.10 21.01 21.77
C LYS A 104 -5.29 20.62 20.31
N VAL A 105 -4.18 20.46 19.61
CA VAL A 105 -4.06 19.60 18.42
C VAL A 105 -4.96 18.41 18.70
N LYS A 106 -6.13 18.37 18.07
CA LYS A 106 -7.04 17.25 18.21
C LYS A 106 -6.28 16.09 17.61
N GLU A 107 -5.71 15.25 18.47
CA GLU A 107 -5.35 13.90 18.11
C GLU A 107 -6.64 13.31 17.55
N GLU A 108 -6.75 13.30 16.23
CA GLU A 108 -7.86 12.65 15.55
C GLU A 108 -7.80 11.21 16.02
N GLU A 109 -8.78 10.83 16.83
CA GLU A 109 -8.84 9.51 17.41
C GLU A 109 -8.69 8.48 16.29
N ILE A 110 -7.61 7.71 16.35
CA ILE A 110 -7.23 6.73 15.33
C ILE A 110 -8.22 5.57 15.44
N VAL A 111 -9.34 5.68 14.73
CA VAL A 111 -10.36 4.65 14.68
C VAL A 111 -10.04 3.71 13.52
N ALA A 112 -9.88 2.42 13.82
CA ALA A 112 -9.58 1.38 12.82
C ALA A 112 -10.58 1.39 11.65
N GLU A 113 -11.87 1.49 11.94
CA GLU A 113 -12.93 1.54 10.92
C GLU A 113 -12.74 2.70 9.92
N LYS A 114 -12.22 3.86 10.37
CA LYS A 114 -11.97 5.00 9.47
C LYS A 114 -10.75 4.77 8.57
N LEU A 115 -9.75 4.05 9.06
CA LEU A 115 -8.55 3.68 8.30
C LEU A 115 -8.84 2.57 7.29
N GLU A 116 -9.78 1.68 7.61
CA GLU A 116 -10.24 0.62 6.70
C GLU A 116 -11.07 1.19 5.54
N HIS A 117 -11.86 2.24 5.77
CA HIS A 117 -12.70 2.87 4.74
C HIS A 117 -12.04 4.10 4.10
N CYS A 118 -10.71 4.11 3.96
CA CYS A 118 -10.02 5.22 3.30
C CYS A 118 -10.46 5.37 1.83
N GLU A 119 -10.86 6.59 1.44
CA GLU A 119 -11.30 6.90 0.06
C GLU A 119 -10.21 6.63 -0.99
N LYS A 120 -8.94 6.79 -0.61
CA LYS A 120 -7.78 6.64 -1.52
C LYS A 120 -6.60 5.92 -0.87
N PRO A 121 -6.64 4.58 -0.76
CA PRO A 121 -5.60 3.79 -0.11
C PRO A 121 -4.19 4.00 -0.70
N LEU A 122 -4.08 4.22 -2.01
CA LEU A 122 -2.79 4.41 -2.68
C LEU A 122 -2.12 5.75 -2.35
N GLU A 123 -2.90 6.80 -2.05
CA GLU A 123 -2.32 8.11 -1.65
C GLU A 123 -1.76 8.02 -0.23
N GLU A 124 -2.45 7.35 0.69
CA GLU A 124 -1.94 7.07 2.04
C GLU A 124 -0.69 6.17 2.01
N ALA A 125 -0.67 5.13 1.15
CA ALA A 125 0.53 4.32 0.95
C ALA A 125 1.74 5.17 0.53
N MET A 126 1.54 6.21 -0.29
CA MET A 126 2.63 7.10 -0.69
C MET A 126 3.17 7.94 0.45
N ARG A 127 2.32 8.36 1.40
CA ARG A 127 2.73 9.14 2.56
C ARG A 127 3.74 8.37 3.43
N PHE A 128 3.58 7.03 3.51
CA PHE A 128 4.54 6.15 4.18
C PHE A 128 5.72 5.79 3.29
N LEU A 129 5.52 5.64 1.98
CA LEU A 129 6.58 5.29 1.03
C LEU A 129 7.63 6.41 0.86
N GLN A 130 7.22 7.69 0.83
CA GLN A 130 8.14 8.82 0.61
C GLN A 130 9.28 8.86 1.63
N PRO A 131 9.03 8.86 2.96
CA PRO A 131 10.10 8.79 3.94
C PRO A 131 10.95 7.52 3.83
N LEU A 132 10.36 6.40 3.40
CA LEU A 132 11.14 5.19 3.17
C LEU A 132 12.12 5.37 2.01
N GLU A 133 11.72 5.98 0.90
CA GLU A 133 12.62 6.23 -0.22
C GLU A 133 13.76 7.19 0.15
N ASP A 134 13.47 8.21 0.97
CA ASP A 134 14.44 9.23 1.37
C ASP A 134 15.47 8.69 2.36
N PHE A 135 15.03 7.98 3.41
CA PHE A 135 15.90 7.55 4.51
C PHE A 135 16.33 6.08 4.43
N SER A 136 15.57 5.24 3.73
CA SER A 136 15.78 3.78 3.65
C SER A 136 15.97 3.26 2.23
N GLY A 137 16.48 4.10 1.32
CA GLY A 137 16.74 3.76 -0.08
C GLY A 137 17.81 2.69 -0.31
N ASN A 138 18.49 2.20 0.73
CA ASN A 138 19.48 1.11 0.63
C ASN A 138 18.84 -0.29 0.73
N PHE A 139 17.53 -0.39 1.04
CA PHE A 139 16.85 -1.66 1.18
C PHE A 139 16.04 -2.02 -0.07
N ILE A 140 16.12 -3.29 -0.47
CA ILE A 140 15.40 -3.81 -1.64
C ILE A 140 13.89 -3.76 -1.40
N GLN A 141 13.44 -4.07 -0.18
CA GLN A 141 12.03 -4.11 0.18
C GLN A 141 11.34 -2.76 -0.03
N THR A 142 12.01 -1.65 0.28
CA THR A 142 11.49 -0.30 0.05
C THR A 142 11.16 -0.06 -1.43
N HIS A 143 12.08 -0.40 -2.33
CA HIS A 143 11.86 -0.23 -3.76
C HIS A 143 10.86 -1.24 -4.33
N TYR A 144 10.80 -2.45 -3.77
CA TYR A 144 9.78 -3.45 -4.10
C TYR A 144 8.37 -2.95 -3.76
N LEU A 145 8.16 -2.45 -2.54
CA LEU A 145 6.88 -1.86 -2.13
C LEU A 145 6.54 -0.64 -2.98
N GLY A 146 7.53 0.21 -3.28
CA GLY A 146 7.35 1.33 -4.20
C GLY A 146 6.92 0.89 -5.60
N PHE A 147 7.54 -0.17 -6.13
CA PHE A 147 7.14 -0.76 -7.41
C PHE A 147 5.67 -1.22 -7.40
N GLU A 148 5.24 -1.95 -6.37
CA GLU A 148 3.86 -2.44 -6.24
C GLU A 148 2.82 -1.30 -6.17
N VAL A 149 3.14 -0.21 -5.46
CA VAL A 149 2.29 0.99 -5.43
C VAL A 149 2.25 1.67 -6.80
N TYR A 150 3.41 1.86 -7.46
CA TYR A 150 3.46 2.52 -8.77
C TYR A 150 2.85 1.68 -9.88
N TYR A 151 2.90 0.36 -9.77
CA TYR A 151 2.24 -0.59 -10.67
C TYR A 151 0.73 -0.34 -10.69
N ARG A 152 0.09 -0.26 -9.51
CA ARG A 152 -1.35 0.05 -9.38
C ARG A 152 -1.71 1.46 -9.86
N ARG A 153 -0.82 2.43 -9.63
CA ARG A 153 -0.98 3.81 -10.14
C ARG A 153 -0.61 3.99 -11.62
N LYS A 154 -0.13 2.94 -12.29
CA LYS A 154 0.28 2.93 -13.72
C LYS A 154 1.34 4.00 -14.06
N LYS A 155 2.28 4.24 -13.16
CA LYS A 155 3.39 5.21 -13.35
C LYS A 155 4.68 4.52 -13.84
N HIS A 156 4.78 4.28 -15.14
CA HIS A 156 5.88 3.51 -15.78
C HIS A 156 7.31 3.98 -15.43
N LEU A 157 7.58 5.29 -15.47
CA LEU A 157 8.92 5.82 -15.17
C LEU A 157 9.35 5.61 -13.72
N LEU A 158 8.40 5.70 -12.78
CA LEU A 158 8.68 5.49 -11.37
C LEU A 158 8.92 4.01 -11.08
N MET A 159 8.20 3.11 -11.74
CA MET A 159 8.48 1.66 -11.69
C MET A 159 9.90 1.36 -12.16
N LEU A 160 10.31 1.95 -13.30
CA LEU A 160 11.65 1.78 -13.84
C LEU A 160 12.74 2.31 -12.90
N ARG A 161 12.48 3.46 -12.26
CA ARG A 161 13.37 4.01 -11.22
C ARG A 161 13.57 3.03 -10.07
N CYS A 162 12.50 2.40 -9.58
CA CYS A 162 12.56 1.38 -8.54
C CYS A 162 13.39 0.17 -9.00
N LEU A 163 13.14 -0.35 -10.21
CA LEU A 163 13.91 -1.47 -10.78
C LEU A 163 15.41 -1.17 -10.88
N LYS A 164 15.79 0.05 -11.32
CA LYS A 164 17.20 0.47 -11.39
C LYS A 164 17.84 0.53 -10.00
N ARG A 165 17.11 1.04 -9.00
CA ARG A 165 17.61 1.09 -7.62
C ARG A 165 17.75 -0.31 -7.02
N MET A 166 16.78 -1.20 -7.25
CA MET A 166 16.86 -2.60 -6.84
C MET A 166 18.07 -3.31 -7.45
N LYS A 167 18.30 -3.17 -8.78
CA LYS A 167 19.46 -3.75 -9.47
C LYS A 167 20.80 -3.24 -8.92
N LYS A 168 20.87 -1.96 -8.50
CA LYS A 168 22.07 -1.39 -7.88
C LYS A 168 22.38 -2.00 -6.51
N ILE A 169 21.35 -2.41 -5.76
CA ILE A 169 21.52 -3.01 -4.44
C ILE A 169 21.85 -4.50 -4.59
N ASP A 170 21.03 -5.23 -5.34
CA ASP A 170 21.18 -6.67 -5.55
C ASP A 170 20.60 -7.06 -6.91
N ALA A 171 21.50 -7.37 -7.85
CA ALA A 171 21.14 -7.76 -9.20
C ALA A 171 20.59 -9.19 -9.30
N ASN A 172 20.85 -10.05 -8.31
CA ASN A 172 20.42 -11.45 -8.33
C ASN A 172 19.15 -11.69 -7.51
N ASN A 173 18.50 -10.66 -7.00
CA ASN A 173 17.33 -10.87 -6.14
C ASN A 173 16.14 -11.48 -6.89
N ALA A 174 15.49 -12.48 -6.29
CA ALA A 174 14.25 -13.07 -6.81
C ALA A 174 13.15 -12.01 -7.07
N LYS A 175 12.96 -11.09 -6.11
CA LYS A 175 11.96 -9.99 -6.18
C LYS A 175 12.18 -9.05 -7.35
N LEU A 176 13.43 -8.85 -7.76
CA LEU A 176 13.75 -8.02 -8.90
C LEU A 176 13.23 -8.66 -10.20
N HIS A 177 13.43 -9.97 -10.35
CA HIS A 177 12.96 -10.72 -11.51
C HIS A 177 11.44 -10.72 -11.60
N SER A 178 10.72 -10.99 -10.50
CA SER A 178 9.26 -10.98 -10.50
C SER A 178 8.69 -9.59 -10.82
N CYS A 179 9.24 -8.52 -10.26
CA CYS A 179 8.86 -7.15 -10.62
C CYS A 179 9.15 -6.83 -12.09
N LEU A 180 10.29 -7.26 -12.62
CA LEU A 180 10.64 -7.06 -14.02
C LEU A 180 9.64 -7.77 -14.95
N MET A 181 9.28 -9.02 -14.65
CA MET A 181 8.28 -9.77 -15.43
C MET A 181 6.91 -9.09 -15.40
N LYS A 182 6.47 -8.61 -14.23
CA LYS A 182 5.23 -7.82 -14.11
C LYS A 182 5.28 -6.54 -14.93
N PHE A 183 6.41 -5.84 -14.94
CA PHE A 183 6.61 -4.62 -15.72
C PHE A 183 6.54 -4.87 -17.22
N LEU A 184 7.19 -5.93 -17.72
CA LEU A 184 7.14 -6.29 -19.14
C LEU A 184 5.72 -6.61 -19.59
N LYS A 185 5.01 -7.43 -18.81
CA LYS A 185 3.60 -7.76 -19.08
C LYS A 185 2.72 -6.52 -19.13
N LEU A 186 2.94 -5.55 -18.23
CA LEU A 186 2.21 -4.28 -18.23
C LEU A 186 2.47 -3.47 -19.49
N VAL A 187 3.74 -3.35 -19.91
CA VAL A 187 4.14 -2.60 -21.12
C VAL A 187 3.58 -3.26 -22.39
N GLU A 188 3.45 -4.58 -22.43
CA GLU A 188 2.78 -5.29 -23.53
C GLU A 188 1.27 -5.06 -23.55
N THR A 189 0.64 -5.02 -22.38
CA THR A 189 -0.83 -4.89 -22.25
C THR A 189 -1.30 -3.45 -22.51
N GLU A 190 -0.57 -2.47 -22.01
CA GLU A 190 -0.93 -1.05 -22.09
C GLU A 190 0.13 -0.26 -22.90
N PRO A 191 -0.12 0.04 -24.18
CA PRO A 191 0.81 0.82 -24.96
C PRO A 191 0.94 2.24 -24.40
N ILE A 192 2.18 2.65 -24.15
CA ILE A 192 2.51 3.97 -23.63
C ILE A 192 2.23 5.02 -24.71
N ALA A 193 1.37 5.98 -24.40
CA ALA A 193 0.94 7.02 -25.35
C ALA A 193 2.06 8.00 -25.75
N ASP A 194 3.06 8.22 -24.88
CA ASP A 194 4.19 9.12 -25.14
C ASP A 194 5.39 8.34 -25.69
N GLU A 195 5.76 8.64 -26.93
CA GLU A 195 6.87 8.03 -27.65
C GLU A 195 8.24 8.29 -27.00
N ARG A 196 8.41 9.43 -26.32
CA ARG A 196 9.64 9.74 -25.56
C ARG A 196 9.80 8.82 -24.35
N ILE A 197 8.70 8.54 -23.67
CA ILE A 197 8.71 7.64 -22.51
C ILE A 197 8.95 6.21 -22.98
N ARG A 198 8.37 5.83 -24.12
CA ARG A 198 8.58 4.52 -24.74
C ARG A 198 10.04 4.28 -25.10
N THR A 199 10.67 5.19 -25.84
CA THR A 199 12.09 5.07 -26.22
C THR A 199 13.01 4.96 -25.00
N LEU A 200 12.77 5.77 -23.97
CA LEU A 200 13.51 5.67 -22.70
C LEU A 200 13.35 4.31 -22.02
N ILE A 201 12.12 3.77 -21.98
CA ILE A 201 11.88 2.44 -21.40
C ILE A 201 12.57 1.37 -22.23
N GLU A 202 12.52 1.44 -23.56
CA GLU A 202 13.17 0.48 -24.44
C GLU A 202 14.70 0.48 -24.27
N ASP A 203 15.33 1.64 -24.10
CA ASP A 203 16.77 1.76 -23.84
C ASP A 203 17.17 1.23 -22.47
N GLU A 204 16.33 1.46 -21.45
CA GLU A 204 16.57 0.93 -20.12
C GLU A 204 16.37 -0.61 -20.09
N LEU A 205 15.41 -1.14 -20.84
CA LEU A 205 15.23 -2.59 -21.00
C LEU A 205 16.44 -3.29 -21.64
N LYS A 206 17.16 -2.61 -22.55
CA LYS A 206 18.47 -3.10 -23.04
C LYS A 206 19.48 -3.18 -21.90
N THR A 207 19.50 -2.19 -21.02
CA THR A 207 20.38 -2.16 -19.83
C THR A 207 20.07 -3.29 -18.83
N PHE A 208 18.81 -3.75 -18.78
CA PHE A 208 18.41 -4.92 -17.99
C PHE A 208 18.71 -6.26 -18.66
N GLY A 209 19.19 -6.29 -19.91
CA GLY A 209 19.50 -7.52 -20.64
C GLY A 209 18.26 -8.26 -21.18
N VAL A 210 17.09 -7.61 -21.14
CA VAL A 210 15.81 -8.14 -21.62
C VAL A 210 15.69 -8.03 -23.14
N LYS A 211 16.24 -6.94 -23.69
CA LYS A 211 16.36 -6.73 -25.14
C LYS A 211 17.81 -6.95 -25.57
N GLN A 212 18.07 -7.95 -26.39
CA GLN A 212 19.28 -8.02 -27.21
C GLN A 212 18.90 -7.60 -28.64
N GLY A 213 19.17 -6.34 -29.00
CA GLY A 213 18.81 -5.81 -30.33
C GLY A 213 17.30 -5.58 -30.50
N ASP A 214 16.75 -6.01 -31.64
CA ASP A 214 15.33 -5.87 -32.02
C ASP A 214 14.42 -7.01 -31.49
N SER A 215 15.01 -8.06 -30.89
CA SER A 215 14.25 -9.16 -30.28
C SER A 215 14.09 -8.93 -28.78
N THR A 216 12.84 -8.78 -28.35
CA THR A 216 12.45 -9.00 -26.96
C THR A 216 12.61 -10.48 -26.67
N LYS A 217 13.50 -10.87 -25.75
CA LYS A 217 13.45 -12.23 -25.21
C LYS A 217 12.05 -12.43 -24.65
N ASN A 218 11.40 -13.54 -24.99
CA ASN A 218 10.07 -13.82 -24.46
C ASN A 218 10.14 -13.84 -22.93
N ILE A 219 9.10 -13.31 -22.27
CA ILE A 219 8.95 -13.32 -20.81
C ILE A 219 9.21 -14.73 -20.25
N GLU A 220 8.71 -15.74 -20.96
CA GLU A 220 8.85 -17.16 -20.63
C GLU A 220 10.31 -17.64 -20.72
N GLU A 221 11.03 -17.26 -21.77
CA GLU A 221 12.44 -17.64 -21.96
C GLU A 221 13.35 -17.02 -20.90
N LEU A 222 13.13 -15.75 -20.55
CA LEU A 222 13.84 -15.08 -19.46
C LEU A 222 13.59 -15.75 -18.11
N ASN A 223 12.34 -16.18 -17.89
CA ASN A 223 11.97 -16.88 -16.68
C ASN A 223 12.62 -18.26 -16.60
N GLU A 224 12.65 -19.00 -17.70
CA GLU A 224 13.36 -20.28 -17.76
C GLU A 224 14.87 -20.13 -17.56
N GLU A 225 15.51 -19.15 -18.19
CA GLU A 225 16.93 -18.84 -17.97
C GLU A 225 17.21 -18.54 -16.50
N PHE A 226 16.34 -17.75 -15.85
CA PHE A 226 16.48 -17.40 -14.44
C PHE A 226 16.35 -18.61 -13.51
N ILE A 227 15.38 -19.51 -13.77
CA ILE A 227 15.19 -20.74 -13.01
C ILE A 227 16.35 -21.71 -13.21
N LYS A 228 16.86 -21.83 -14.45
CA LYS A 228 18.04 -22.66 -14.76
C LYS A 228 19.27 -22.17 -14.01
N ASN A 229 19.49 -20.86 -13.97
CA ASN A 229 20.62 -20.24 -13.27
C ASN A 229 20.51 -20.33 -11.74
N HIS A 230 19.30 -20.28 -11.17
CA HIS A 230 19.07 -20.26 -9.72
C HIS A 230 18.37 -21.52 -9.19
N SER A 231 18.61 -22.67 -9.82
CA SER A 231 17.98 -23.96 -9.47
C SER A 231 18.18 -24.40 -8.01
N ASN A 232 19.26 -23.95 -7.37
CA ASN A 232 19.59 -24.28 -5.98
C ASN A 232 18.90 -23.38 -4.93
N SER A 233 18.24 -22.29 -5.32
CA SER A 233 17.60 -21.37 -4.37
C SER A 233 16.07 -21.47 -4.42
N LEU A 234 15.45 -21.80 -3.27
CA LEU A 234 14.00 -21.93 -3.16
C LEU A 234 13.29 -20.60 -3.47
N SER A 235 13.81 -19.47 -2.98
CA SER A 235 13.22 -18.15 -3.19
C SER A 235 13.15 -17.77 -4.68
N HIS A 236 14.20 -18.08 -5.43
CA HIS A 236 14.27 -17.79 -6.87
C HIS A 236 13.34 -18.70 -7.67
N ARG A 237 13.17 -19.95 -7.24
CA ARG A 237 12.22 -20.89 -7.85
C ARG A 237 10.76 -20.57 -7.53
N ALA A 238 10.49 -20.02 -6.35
CA ALA A 238 9.13 -19.63 -5.96
C ALA A 238 8.64 -18.44 -6.80
N GLU A 239 9.54 -17.51 -7.08
CA GLU A 239 9.21 -16.29 -7.85
C GLU A 239 9.26 -16.49 -9.37
N GLY A 240 9.94 -17.54 -9.86
CA GLY A 240 9.91 -17.93 -11.26
C GLY A 240 8.73 -18.84 -11.65
N LYS A 241 7.79 -19.13 -10.75
CA LYS A 241 6.57 -19.88 -11.09
C LYS A 241 5.43 -18.92 -11.40
#